data_AF-A0A415HF97-F1
#
_entry.id   AF-A0A415HF97-F1
#
_cell.length_a   1.000
_cell.length_b   1.000
_cell.length_c   1.000
_cell.angle_alpha   90.00
_cell.angle_beta   90.00
_cell.angle_gamma   90.00
#
_symmetry.space_group_name_H-M   'P 1'
#
loop_
_entity.id
_entity.type
_entity.pdbx_description
1 polymer ?
#
loop_
_entity_poly.entity_id
_entity_poly.type
_entity_poly.pdbx_seq_one_letter_code
_entity_poly.pdbx_strand_id
1 'polypeptide(L)'
;MDAIKKAERRKAMGETKKVPVRIDPKQWERLDEIRKKFKFKSNYEIMQYILSCFLRVADPDNDTEIEPVPEEIEMMFSDLSDSERHFEYVKPKRSMNHDSLNSSKHNLKSN
;
A
#
# COMPACT_ATOMS: atom_id res chain seq x y z
N MET A 1 -18.71 21.04 -13.34
CA MET A 1 -19.61 20.13 -12.60
C MET A 1 -18.84 19.12 -11.74
N ASP A 2 -17.73 18.52 -12.20
CA ASP A 2 -17.07 17.41 -11.47
C ASP A 2 -16.23 17.80 -10.24
N ALA A 3 -15.59 18.97 -10.24
CA ALA A 3 -14.70 19.37 -9.14
C ALA A 3 -15.46 19.65 -7.82
N ILE A 4 -16.67 20.23 -7.92
CA ILE A 4 -17.52 20.57 -6.76
C ILE A 4 -18.02 19.28 -6.10
N LYS A 5 -18.58 18.34 -6.89
CA LYS A 5 -18.98 17.01 -6.40
C LYS A 5 -17.82 16.23 -5.78
N LYS A 6 -16.61 16.36 -6.31
CA LYS A 6 -15.41 15.69 -5.76
C LYS A 6 -14.99 16.29 -4.41
N ALA A 7 -15.10 17.60 -4.24
CA ALA A 7 -14.81 18.28 -2.99
C ALA A 7 -15.85 17.94 -1.90
N GLU A 8 -17.13 17.91 -2.25
CA GLU A 8 -18.22 17.52 -1.35
C GLU A 8 -18.06 16.08 -0.86
N ARG A 9 -17.74 15.14 -1.76
CA ARG A 9 -17.46 13.74 -1.39
C ARG A 9 -16.27 13.60 -0.44
N ARG A 10 -15.20 14.38 -0.64
CA ARG A 10 -14.06 14.40 0.28
C ARG A 10 -14.44 14.93 1.66
N LYS A 11 -15.25 15.99 1.71
CA LYS A 11 -15.74 16.57 2.96
C LYS A 11 -16.61 15.58 3.74
N ALA A 12 -17.43 14.78 3.04
CA ALA A 12 -18.28 13.76 3.64
C ALA A 12 -17.52 12.53 4.16
N MET A 13 -16.39 12.15 3.54
CA MET A 13 -15.57 11.00 3.99
C MET A 13 -14.71 11.27 5.23
N GLY A 14 -14.62 12.52 5.70
CA GLY A 14 -13.78 12.88 6.85
C GLY A 14 -12.27 12.77 6.57
N GLU A 15 -11.48 12.74 7.64
CA GLU A 15 -10.03 12.58 7.55
C GLU A 15 -9.70 11.12 7.22
N THR A 16 -8.86 10.92 6.20
CA THR A 16 -8.43 9.57 5.77
C THR A 16 -6.92 9.45 5.89
N LYS A 17 -6.45 8.31 6.39
CA LYS A 17 -5.03 7.95 6.40
C LYS A 17 -4.76 6.86 5.37
N LYS A 18 -3.63 6.97 4.68
CA LYS A 18 -3.21 5.98 3.69
C LYS A 18 -2.27 4.97 4.33
N VAL A 19 -2.53 3.69 4.12
CA VAL A 19 -1.62 2.58 4.49
C VAL A 19 -0.82 2.18 3.24
N PRO A 20 0.48 2.55 3.12
CA PRO A 20 1.29 2.17 1.97
C PRO A 20 1.79 0.73 2.10
N VAL A 21 1.48 -0.11 1.11
CA VAL A 21 1.97 -1.49 1.01
C VAL A 21 2.97 -1.59 -0.15
N ARG A 22 4.09 -2.28 0.06
CA ARG A 22 5.08 -2.57 -0.97
C ARG A 22 4.91 -4.01 -1.42
N ILE A 23 4.86 -4.19 -2.73
CA ILE A 23 4.77 -5.50 -3.39
C ILE A 23 5.74 -5.53 -4.57
N ASP A 24 6.16 -6.72 -4.98
CA ASP A 24 7.02 -6.88 -6.16
C ASP A 24 6.22 -6.73 -7.48
N PRO A 25 6.88 -6.54 -8.64
CA PRO A 25 6.20 -6.36 -9.91
C PRO A 25 5.31 -7.53 -10.34
N LYS A 26 5.68 -8.77 -10.01
CA LYS A 26 4.87 -9.96 -10.34
C LYS A 26 3.61 -10.02 -9.47
N GLN A 27 3.74 -9.67 -8.19
CA GLN A 27 2.60 -9.51 -7.30
C GLN A 27 1.65 -8.42 -7.81
N TRP A 28 2.20 -7.30 -8.32
CA TRP A 28 1.40 -6.24 -8.90
C TRP A 28 0.60 -6.69 -10.13
N GLU A 29 1.23 -7.40 -11.06
CA GLU A 29 0.58 -7.95 -12.26
C GLU A 29 -0.56 -8.91 -11.87
N ARG A 30 -0.29 -9.85 -10.96
CA ARG A 30 -1.31 -10.78 -10.43
C ARG A 30 -2.48 -10.03 -9.79
N LEU A 31 -2.21 -8.97 -9.02
CA LEU A 31 -3.24 -8.17 -8.38
C LEU A 31 -4.11 -7.42 -9.40
N ASP A 32 -3.51 -6.87 -10.46
CA ASP A 32 -4.25 -6.19 -11.51
C ASP A 32 -5.13 -7.14 -12.34
N GLU A 33 -4.70 -8.38 -12.56
CA GLU A 33 -5.52 -9.43 -13.19
C GLU A 33 -6.73 -9.79 -12.34
N ILE A 34 -6.54 -10.01 -11.03
CA ILE A 34 -7.61 -10.28 -10.07
C ILE A 34 -8.60 -9.10 -10.05
N ARG A 35 -8.09 -7.86 -10.00
CA ARG A 35 -8.92 -6.65 -10.07
C ARG A 35 -9.85 -6.68 -11.28
N LYS A 36 -9.32 -6.96 -12.47
CA LYS A 36 -10.10 -7.03 -13.71
C LYS A 36 -11.14 -8.17 -13.66
N LYS A 37 -10.72 -9.37 -13.23
CA LYS A 37 -11.57 -10.56 -13.16
C LYS A 37 -12.80 -10.34 -12.27
N PHE A 38 -12.59 -9.76 -11.09
CA PHE A 38 -13.64 -9.54 -10.09
C PHE A 38 -14.26 -8.14 -10.14
N LYS A 39 -13.90 -7.34 -11.16
CA LYS A 39 -14.46 -6.00 -11.44
C LYS A 39 -14.29 -4.98 -10.32
N PHE A 40 -13.20 -5.08 -9.55
CA PHE A 40 -12.81 -4.02 -8.63
C PHE A 40 -12.40 -2.76 -9.40
N LYS A 41 -12.77 -1.59 -8.89
CA LYS A 41 -12.43 -0.26 -9.42
C LYS A 41 -10.93 -0.03 -9.43
N SER A 42 -10.21 -0.50 -8.42
CA SER A 42 -8.76 -0.31 -8.27
C SER A 42 -8.11 -1.38 -7.40
N ASN A 43 -6.78 -1.56 -7.51
CA ASN A 43 -6.02 -2.40 -6.58
C ASN A 43 -6.19 -1.93 -5.14
N TYR A 44 -6.40 -0.63 -4.93
CA TYR A 44 -6.64 -0.06 -3.60
C TYR A 44 -7.98 -0.51 -3.02
N GLU A 45 -9.02 -0.72 -3.83
CA GLU A 45 -10.32 -1.23 -3.36
C GLU A 45 -10.19 -2.67 -2.85
N ILE A 46 -9.36 -3.50 -3.50
CA ILE A 46 -9.03 -4.84 -3.01
C ILE A 46 -8.35 -4.75 -1.64
N MET A 47 -7.35 -3.88 -1.50
CA MET A 47 -6.65 -3.71 -0.23
C MET A 47 -7.57 -3.18 0.88
N GLN A 48 -8.50 -2.27 0.55
CA GLN A 48 -9.51 -1.79 1.48
C GLN A 48 -10.48 -2.90 1.91
N TYR A 49 -10.91 -3.75 0.96
CA TYR A 49 -11.77 -4.88 1.25
C TYR A 49 -11.10 -5.87 2.21
N ILE A 50 -9.86 -6.28 1.91
CA ILE A 50 -9.09 -7.19 2.76
C ILE A 50 -8.87 -6.58 4.15
N LEU A 51 -8.50 -5.29 4.21
CA LEU A 51 -8.33 -4.59 5.48
C LEU A 51 -9.63 -4.54 6.29
N SER A 52 -10.77 -4.29 5.63
CA SER A 52 -12.08 -4.31 6.28
C SER A 52 -12.35 -5.69 6.88
N CYS A 53 -12.31 -6.75 6.06
CA CYS A 53 -12.52 -8.12 6.51
C CYS A 53 -11.64 -8.49 7.72
N PHE A 54 -10.36 -8.12 7.68
CA PHE A 54 -9.44 -8.36 8.79
C PHE A 54 -9.87 -7.64 10.08
N LEU A 55 -10.20 -6.35 10.00
CA LEU A 55 -10.60 -5.56 11.17
C LEU A 55 -11.90 -6.08 11.78
N ARG A 56 -12.86 -6.49 10.95
CA ARG A 56 -14.15 -7.02 11.40
C ARG A 56 -14.00 -8.32 12.21
N VAL A 57 -13.00 -9.15 11.90
CA VAL A 57 -12.70 -10.37 12.67
C VAL A 57 -11.77 -10.11 13.85
N ALA A 58 -10.75 -9.27 13.68
CA ALA A 58 -9.73 -9.02 14.69
C ALA A 58 -10.18 -8.05 15.81
N ASP A 59 -11.15 -7.18 15.52
CA ASP A 59 -11.68 -6.16 16.42
C ASP A 59 -13.20 -5.95 16.23
N PRO A 60 -14.02 -6.99 16.50
CA PRO A 60 -15.46 -6.95 16.26
C PRO A 60 -16.19 -5.93 17.14
N ASP A 61 -15.67 -5.61 18.33
CA ASP A 61 -16.28 -4.67 19.27
C ASP A 61 -16.34 -3.23 18.74
N ASN A 62 -15.43 -2.88 17.82
CA ASN A 62 -15.35 -1.56 17.20
C ASN A 62 -15.91 -1.53 15.76
N ASP A 63 -16.49 -2.63 15.28
CA ASP A 63 -17.13 -2.68 13.97
C ASP A 63 -18.45 -1.89 13.98
N THR A 64 -18.69 -1.15 12.91
CA THR A 64 -19.92 -0.36 12.73
C THR A 64 -20.88 -1.00 11.72
N GLU A 65 -20.44 -2.06 11.02
CA GLU A 65 -21.28 -2.80 10.10
C GLU A 65 -22.19 -3.80 10.84
N ILE A 66 -23.48 -3.78 10.50
CA ILE A 66 -24.51 -4.62 11.14
C ILE A 66 -24.56 -6.01 10.51
N GLU A 67 -24.18 -6.12 9.23
CA GLU A 67 -24.22 -7.40 8.50
C GLU A 67 -23.12 -8.32 9.02
N PRO A 68 -23.41 -9.58 9.42
CA PRO A 68 -22.39 -10.48 9.96
C PRO A 68 -21.26 -10.74 8.97
N VAL A 69 -20.06 -11.00 9.48
CA VAL A 69 -18.92 -11.40 8.65
C VAL A 69 -19.21 -12.80 8.07
N PRO A 70 -18.98 -13.05 6.77
CA PRO A 70 -19.15 -14.38 6.21
C PRO A 70 -18.25 -15.41 6.90
N GLU A 71 -18.77 -16.62 7.15
CA GLU A 71 -18.08 -17.70 7.87
C GLU A 71 -16.70 -18.01 7.26
N GLU A 72 -16.56 -17.97 5.94
CA GLU A 72 -15.28 -18.24 5.28
C GLU A 72 -14.21 -17.21 5.64
N ILE A 73 -14.61 -15.95 5.84
CA ILE A 73 -13.72 -14.86 6.23
C ILE A 73 -13.37 -14.99 7.72
N GLU A 74 -14.33 -15.33 8.58
CA GLU A 74 -14.08 -15.60 9.99
C GLU A 74 -13.06 -16.73 10.16
N MET A 75 -13.22 -17.83 9.42
CA MET A 75 -12.28 -18.94 9.43
C MET A 75 -10.88 -18.54 8.98
N MET A 76 -10.75 -17.71 7.93
CA MET A 76 -9.45 -17.27 7.42
C MET A 76 -8.63 -16.47 8.43
N PHE A 77 -9.28 -15.73 9.33
CA PHE A 77 -8.62 -14.87 10.32
C PHE A 77 -8.80 -15.36 11.76
N SER A 78 -9.36 -16.56 11.96
CA SER A 78 -9.63 -17.12 13.30
C SER A 78 -8.37 -17.42 14.10
N ASP A 79 -7.26 -17.74 13.42
CA ASP A 79 -5.95 -17.97 14.04
C ASP A 79 -4.96 -16.86 13.65
N LEU A 80 -4.94 -15.78 14.44
CA LEU A 80 -4.06 -14.63 14.24
C LEU A 80 -2.62 -14.86 14.76
N SER A 81 -2.31 -16.06 15.26
CA SER A 81 -1.06 -16.33 15.97
C SER A 81 0.18 -16.44 15.06
N ASP A 82 0.02 -16.81 13.78
CA ASP A 82 1.10 -17.02 12.80
C ASP A 82 1.33 -15.83 11.84
N SER A 83 1.40 -14.60 12.37
CA SER A 83 1.63 -13.40 11.54
C SER A 83 3.10 -13.20 11.14
N GLU A 84 3.65 -14.11 10.31
CA GLU A 84 4.99 -13.93 9.75
C GLU A 84 5.03 -12.87 8.62
N ARG A 85 6.14 -12.12 8.56
CA ARG A 85 6.33 -11.06 7.58
C ARG A 85 6.78 -11.63 6.24
N HIS A 86 5.88 -11.67 5.25
CA HIS A 86 6.19 -12.18 3.91
C HIS A 86 6.85 -11.17 2.93
N PHE A 87 7.33 -10.01 3.41
CA PHE A 87 8.03 -9.03 2.58
C PHE A 87 9.31 -8.51 3.26
N GLU A 88 10.46 -8.86 2.67
CA GLU A 88 11.75 -8.29 3.02
C GLU A 88 12.02 -7.04 2.18
N TYR A 89 11.82 -5.87 2.78
CA TYR A 89 12.23 -4.62 2.16
C TYR A 89 13.74 -4.44 2.27
N VAL A 90 14.47 -4.71 1.19
CA VAL A 90 15.88 -4.31 1.09
C VAL A 90 15.95 -2.86 0.62
N LYS A 91 16.39 -1.96 1.50
CA LYS A 91 16.61 -0.55 1.17
C LYS A 91 17.68 -0.46 0.06
N PRO A 92 17.42 0.20 -1.08
CA PRO A 92 18.44 0.39 -2.11
C PRO A 92 19.67 1.09 -1.51
N LYS A 93 20.86 0.52 -1.73
CA LYS A 93 22.10 1.21 -1.39
C LYS A 93 22.17 2.47 -2.25
N ARG A 94 22.30 3.65 -1.62
CA ARG A 94 22.54 4.90 -2.35
C ARG A 94 23.82 4.70 -3.17
N SER A 95 23.79 4.81 -4.50
CA SER A 95 25.04 4.92 -5.24
C SER A 95 25.73 6.19 -4.78
N MET A 96 26.96 6.09 -4.30
CA MET A 96 27.78 7.28 -4.13
C MET A 96 27.95 7.87 -5.54
N ASN A 97 27.50 9.12 -5.74
CA ASN A 97 27.81 9.85 -6.97
C ASN A 97 29.32 9.87 -7.12
N HIS A 98 29.82 9.40 -8.27
CA HIS A 98 31.24 9.33 -8.59
C HIS A 98 31.78 10.69 -9.08
N ASP A 99 31.19 11.80 -8.61
CA ASP A 99 31.50 13.17 -9.05
C ASP A 99 32.77 13.76 -8.39
N SER A 100 33.62 12.95 -7.76
CA SER A 100 34.88 13.40 -7.17
C SER A 100 36.14 13.04 -7.96
N LEU A 101 36.04 12.52 -9.18
CA LEU A 101 37.21 12.21 -10.02
C LEU A 101 37.66 13.33 -10.99
N ASN A 102 37.29 14.59 -10.76
CA ASN A 102 37.80 15.68 -11.60
C ASN A 102 38.06 16.99 -10.84
N SER A 103 38.94 16.95 -9.84
CA SER A 103 39.50 18.14 -9.18
C SER A 103 41.04 18.15 -9.16
N SER A 104 41.68 17.62 -10.21
CA SER A 104 43.14 17.77 -10.43
C SER A 104 43.45 18.48 -11.75
N LYS A 105 42.77 19.59 -12.02
CA LYS A 105 43.23 20.62 -12.96
C LYS A 105 43.14 21.99 -12.30
N HIS A 106 43.94 22.18 -11.26
CA HIS A 106 44.27 23.52 -10.78
C HIS A 106 45.76 23.76 -10.98
N ASN A 107 46.04 24.65 -11.92
CA ASN A 107 47.16 25.59 -12.00
C ASN A 107 48.52 25.19 -11.40
N LEU A 108 49.53 25.10 -12.27
CA LEU A 108 50.82 25.79 -12.10
C LEU A 108 51.44 26.02 -13.49
N LYS A 109 51.20 27.23 -14.03
CA LYS A 109 52.14 27.89 -14.94
C LYS A 109 53.10 28.72 -14.09
N SER A 110 54.31 28.89 -14.63
CA SER A 110 55.39 29.81 -14.25
C SER A 110 56.38 29.31 -13.21
N ASN A 111 57.58 28.95 -13.67
CA ASN A 111 58.72 29.88 -13.67
C ASN A 111 59.55 29.67 -14.93
#